data_AF-A0A3R7C0R9-F1
#
_entry.id   AF-A0A3R7C0R9-F1
#
_cell.length_a   1.000
_cell.length_b   1.000
_cell.length_c   1.000
_cell.angle_alpha   90.00
_cell.angle_beta   90.00
_cell.angle_gamma   90.00
#
_symmetry.space_group_name_H-M   'P 1'
#
loop_
_entity.id
_entity.type
_entity.pdbx_description
1 polymer ?
#
loop_
_entity_poly.entity_id
_entity_poly.type
_entity_poly.pdbx_seq_one_letter_code
_entity_poly.pdbx_strand_id
1 'polypeptide(L)'
;MADSGVETNVTVDVQPSLTIKTSVTIYLTIFAIAWIIFLYLQKRKPTIYACRNESTETASVAVDTGTMFGWIKPTWTTSDEVLFEFCGLDTLIFLRVLALGRKLALFGVLLSAALFPLYATGTNPDEAAGRRKEIDPLERITMSNLSNGEPRLWASVAAMYFMTFYAMYLFRAEYRYYVKRRHQFLSRDDPQQYTILINDLPMSLRTPHTLKYYMDYLFPQDVQGVTVAVECADLEKSVAKRERTRNSLEHAMAVSAQTGTRPTY
;
A
#
# COMPACT_ATOMS: atom_id res chain seq x y z
N MET A 1 -52.99 12.99 21.00
CA MET A 1 -51.65 12.37 21.03
C MET A 1 -51.04 12.67 19.68
N ALA A 2 -50.36 13.81 19.60
CA ALA A 2 -49.83 14.36 18.34
C ALA A 2 -48.47 13.73 18.07
N ASP A 3 -48.32 13.09 16.92
CA ASP A 3 -47.06 12.58 16.43
C ASP A 3 -46.34 13.74 15.71
N SER A 4 -45.39 14.37 16.41
CA SER A 4 -44.55 15.41 15.86
C SER A 4 -43.45 14.76 15.02
N GLY A 5 -43.72 14.63 13.72
CA GLY A 5 -42.72 14.27 12.73
C GLY A 5 -41.59 15.29 12.75
N VAL A 6 -40.42 14.86 13.22
CA VAL A 6 -39.17 15.62 13.12
C VAL A 6 -38.77 15.61 11.64
N GLU A 7 -39.13 16.67 10.92
CA GLU A 7 -38.52 16.98 9.63
C GLU A 7 -37.05 17.32 9.88
N THR A 8 -36.19 16.31 9.77
CA THR A 8 -34.75 16.56 9.59
C THR A 8 -34.60 17.27 8.25
N ASN A 9 -34.53 18.59 8.29
CA ASN A 9 -34.07 19.43 7.19
C ASN A 9 -32.62 19.04 6.86
N VAL A 10 -32.46 17.95 6.13
CA VAL A 10 -31.21 17.66 5.42
C VAL A 10 -31.11 18.76 4.38
N THR A 11 -30.36 19.80 4.69
CA THR A 11 -30.01 20.84 3.73
C THR A 11 -29.22 20.16 2.62
N VAL A 12 -29.92 19.76 1.57
CA VAL A 12 -29.31 19.24 0.34
C VAL A 12 -28.38 20.32 -0.15
N ASP A 13 -27.09 19.99 -0.27
CA ASP A 13 -26.02 20.91 -0.62
C ASP A 13 -26.39 21.60 -1.94
N VAL A 14 -26.66 22.91 -1.87
CA VAL A 14 -27.26 23.67 -2.97
C VAL A 14 -26.24 23.90 -4.10
N GLN A 15 -24.94 23.64 -3.86
CA GLN A 15 -23.85 23.84 -4.81
C GLN A 15 -22.69 22.84 -4.64
N PRO A 16 -22.79 21.60 -5.17
CA PRO A 16 -21.73 20.58 -5.06
C PRO A 16 -20.38 21.01 -5.67
N SER A 17 -20.39 21.95 -6.62
CA SER A 17 -19.17 22.49 -7.25
C SER A 17 -18.30 23.27 -6.26
N LEU A 18 -18.92 24.01 -5.33
CA LEU A 18 -18.23 24.78 -4.31
C LEU A 18 -17.57 23.85 -3.28
N THR A 19 -18.26 22.79 -2.88
CA THR A 19 -17.78 21.78 -1.93
C THR A 19 -16.56 21.01 -2.44
N ILE A 20 -16.53 20.68 -3.74
CA ILE A 20 -15.35 20.05 -4.35
C ILE A 20 -14.17 21.02 -4.35
N LYS A 21 -14.41 22.30 -4.71
CA LYS A 21 -13.36 23.32 -4.76
C LYS A 21 -12.72 23.56 -3.39
N THR A 22 -13.53 23.67 -2.34
CA THR A 22 -13.03 23.85 -0.96
C THR A 22 -12.24 22.62 -0.52
N SER A 23 -12.75 21.41 -0.79
CA SER A 23 -12.07 20.15 -0.48
C SER A 23 -10.71 20.04 -1.17
N VAL A 24 -10.65 20.29 -2.48
CA VAL A 24 -9.39 20.28 -3.26
C VAL A 24 -8.39 21.29 -2.71
N THR A 25 -8.86 22.48 -2.33
CA THR A 25 -8.00 23.51 -1.72
C THR A 25 -7.41 23.04 -0.40
N ILE A 26 -8.21 22.43 0.46
CA ILE A 26 -7.77 21.90 1.76
C ILE A 26 -6.75 20.76 1.56
N TYR A 27 -7.05 19.78 0.71
CA TYR A 27 -6.14 18.66 0.49
C TYR A 27 -4.82 19.07 -0.18
N LEU A 28 -4.86 20.01 -1.12
CA LEU A 28 -3.64 20.54 -1.75
C LEU A 28 -2.77 21.33 -0.77
N THR A 29 -3.36 22.11 0.14
CA THR A 29 -2.57 22.84 1.15
C THR A 29 -1.91 21.88 2.13
N ILE A 30 -2.63 20.85 2.60
CA ILE A 30 -2.05 19.79 3.45
C ILE A 30 -0.92 19.06 2.72
N PHE A 31 -1.13 18.69 1.45
CA PHE A 31 -0.11 18.03 0.63
C PHE A 31 1.14 18.89 0.47
N ALA A 32 0.98 20.19 0.18
CA ALA A 32 2.11 21.11 0.03
C ALA A 32 2.92 21.25 1.32
N ILE A 33 2.27 21.34 2.48
CA ILE A 33 2.94 21.39 3.79
C ILE A 33 3.70 20.09 4.05
N ALA A 34 3.06 18.93 3.85
CA ALA A 34 3.69 17.63 4.03
C ALA A 34 4.89 17.43 3.09
N TRP A 35 4.79 17.90 1.85
CA TRP A 35 5.86 17.86 0.86
C TRP A 35 7.08 18.70 1.29
N ILE A 36 6.85 19.91 1.80
CA ILE A 36 7.93 20.77 2.32
C ILE A 36 8.61 20.11 3.53
N ILE A 37 7.83 19.53 4.45
CA ILE A 37 8.37 18.79 5.59
C ILE A 37 9.20 17.60 5.12
N PHE A 38 8.71 16.83 4.13
CA PHE A 38 9.42 15.69 3.56
C PHE A 38 10.76 16.12 2.96
N LEU A 39 10.79 17.17 2.14
CA LEU A 39 12.03 17.67 1.54
C LEU A 39 13.03 18.18 2.61
N TYR A 40 12.52 18.81 3.66
CA TYR A 40 13.34 19.26 4.78
C TYR A 40 13.95 18.08 5.56
N LEU A 41 13.14 17.06 5.87
CA LEU A 41 13.59 15.87 6.59
C LEU A 41 14.57 15.03 5.76
N GLN A 42 14.32 14.89 4.45
CA GLN A 42 15.20 14.15 3.53
C GLN A 42 16.60 14.77 3.50
N LYS A 43 16.71 16.11 3.48
CA LYS A 43 18.01 16.82 3.53
C LYS A 43 18.68 16.74 4.90
N ARG A 44 17.91 16.83 5.99
CA ARG A 44 18.46 16.93 7.36
C ARG A 44 18.84 15.57 7.95
N LYS A 45 18.17 14.49 7.54
CA LYS A 45 18.33 13.14 8.12
C LYS A 45 18.40 12.06 7.03
N PRO A 46 19.43 12.08 6.16
CA PRO A 46 19.57 11.11 5.08
C PRO A 46 19.65 9.66 5.60
N THR A 47 20.22 9.43 6.79
CA THR A 47 20.38 8.11 7.40
C THR A 47 19.05 7.38 7.62
N ILE A 48 17.96 8.11 7.90
CA ILE A 48 16.61 7.51 8.13
C ILE A 48 15.95 7.15 6.79
N TYR A 49 16.18 7.94 5.76
CA TYR A 49 15.56 7.74 4.44
C TYR A 49 16.39 6.82 3.54
N ALA A 50 17.68 6.65 3.84
CA ALA A 50 18.62 5.82 3.11
C ALA A 50 19.22 4.71 4.00
N CYS A 51 18.41 4.12 4.90
CA CYS A 51 18.86 3.06 5.83
C CYS A 51 19.52 1.85 5.14
N ARG A 52 19.27 1.62 3.85
CA ARG A 52 19.76 0.45 3.11
C ARG A 52 21.06 0.71 2.33
N ASN A 53 21.54 1.94 2.26
CA ASN A 53 22.71 2.30 1.44
C ASN A 53 24.06 2.06 2.15
N GLU A 54 24.08 1.44 3.34
CA GLU A 54 25.33 1.18 4.09
C GLU A 54 26.08 -0.08 3.66
N SER A 55 25.47 -0.98 2.86
CA SER A 55 26.23 -2.05 2.22
C SER A 55 26.97 -1.50 1.00
N THR A 56 28.30 -1.56 1.04
CA THR A 56 29.24 -0.95 0.08
C THR A 56 28.98 -1.34 -1.39
N GLU A 57 28.23 -2.42 -1.65
CA GLU A 57 27.85 -2.90 -2.98
C GLU A 57 26.62 -2.20 -3.60
N THR A 58 25.77 -1.53 -2.80
CA THR A 58 24.53 -0.88 -3.28
C THR A 58 24.62 0.65 -3.44
N ALA A 59 25.78 1.22 -3.13
CA ALA A 59 26.03 2.67 -3.18
C ALA A 59 26.00 3.29 -4.59
N SER A 60 25.85 2.48 -5.65
CA SER A 60 25.89 2.95 -7.04
C SER A 60 24.61 3.67 -7.50
N VAL A 61 23.52 3.60 -6.74
CA VAL A 61 22.32 4.43 -6.97
C VAL A 61 22.18 5.44 -5.84
N ALA A 62 23.20 6.30 -5.70
CA ALA A 62 23.03 7.55 -4.97
C ALA A 62 21.90 8.34 -5.65
N VAL A 63 20.69 8.24 -5.09
CA VAL A 63 19.59 9.13 -5.44
C VAL A 63 20.13 10.55 -5.29
N ASP A 64 20.08 11.33 -6.37
CA ASP A 64 20.46 12.73 -6.35
C ASP A 64 19.48 13.49 -5.44
N THR A 65 19.82 13.52 -4.15
CA THR A 65 19.02 14.10 -3.07
C THR A 65 19.15 15.62 -3.01
N GLY A 66 19.93 16.23 -3.91
CA GLY A 66 20.09 17.69 -3.98
C GLY A 66 18.87 18.41 -4.57
N THR A 67 18.12 17.74 -5.46
CA THR A 67 17.08 18.37 -6.29
C THR A 67 15.67 18.02 -5.77
N MET A 68 14.74 19.00 -5.78
CA MET A 68 13.35 18.87 -5.27
C MET A 68 12.57 17.69 -5.89
N PHE A 69 12.94 17.25 -7.09
CA PHE A 69 12.36 16.13 -7.82
C PHE A 69 13.38 15.06 -8.24
N GLY A 70 14.62 15.14 -7.71
CA GLY A 70 15.73 14.26 -8.11
C GLY A 70 15.47 12.78 -7.82
N TRP A 71 14.61 12.48 -6.86
CA TRP A 71 14.20 11.11 -6.49
C TRP A 71 13.13 10.50 -7.41
N ILE A 72 12.39 11.30 -8.17
CA ILE A 72 11.31 10.80 -9.03
C ILE A 72 11.85 10.01 -10.23
N LYS A 73 12.91 10.51 -10.86
CA LYS A 73 13.49 9.84 -12.03
C LYS A 73 14.08 8.46 -11.67
N PRO A 74 14.94 8.32 -10.64
CA PRO A 74 15.43 7.02 -10.19
C PRO A 74 14.32 6.04 -9.86
N THR A 75 13.30 6.49 -9.09
CA THR A 75 12.18 5.61 -8.69
C THR A 75 11.33 5.13 -9.87
N TRP A 76 11.22 5.91 -10.93
CA TRP A 76 10.53 5.47 -12.16
C TRP A 76 11.40 4.55 -13.02
N THR A 77 12.72 4.76 -13.04
CA THR A 77 13.66 4.00 -13.88
C THR A 77 14.05 2.64 -13.29
N THR A 78 13.82 2.40 -12.00
CA THR A 78 14.15 1.13 -11.35
C THR A 78 13.42 -0.04 -12.02
N SER A 79 14.17 -1.05 -12.42
CA SER A 79 13.61 -2.25 -13.04
C SER A 79 12.97 -3.19 -12.01
N ASP A 80 11.97 -3.95 -12.44
CA ASP A 80 11.34 -5.01 -11.64
C ASP A 80 12.39 -6.04 -11.14
N GLU A 81 13.49 -6.25 -11.86
CA GLU A 81 14.52 -7.23 -11.51
C GLU A 81 15.36 -6.80 -10.31
N VAL A 82 15.78 -5.54 -10.30
CA VAL A 82 16.47 -4.92 -9.14
C VAL A 82 15.56 -4.98 -7.92
N LEU A 83 14.26 -4.68 -8.10
CA LEU A 83 13.30 -4.72 -7.01
C LEU A 83 13.09 -6.14 -6.46
N PHE A 84 13.09 -7.16 -7.33
CA PHE A 84 12.98 -8.57 -6.94
C PHE A 84 14.15 -9.05 -6.10
N GLU A 85 15.37 -8.61 -6.42
CA GLU A 85 16.59 -8.99 -5.73
C GLU A 85 16.74 -8.30 -4.37
N PHE A 86 16.55 -6.97 -4.31
CA PHE A 86 16.80 -6.20 -3.08
C PHE A 86 15.61 -6.14 -2.12
N CYS A 87 14.37 -6.13 -2.64
CA CYS A 87 13.16 -5.96 -1.82
C CYS A 87 12.33 -7.24 -1.68
N GLY A 88 12.69 -8.30 -2.41
CA GLY A 88 12.00 -9.58 -2.40
C GLY A 88 10.71 -9.60 -3.23
N LEU A 89 10.07 -10.78 -3.27
CA LEU A 89 8.88 -11.03 -4.07
C LEU A 89 7.66 -10.22 -3.59
N ASP A 90 7.44 -10.14 -2.27
CA ASP A 90 6.26 -9.51 -1.69
C ASP A 90 6.17 -8.00 -2.01
N THR A 91 7.25 -7.27 -1.75
CA THR A 91 7.35 -5.84 -2.07
C THR A 91 7.14 -5.56 -3.55
N LEU A 92 7.70 -6.42 -4.42
CA LEU A 92 7.53 -6.30 -5.87
C LEU A 92 6.06 -6.45 -6.27
N ILE A 93 5.36 -7.42 -5.71
CA ILE A 93 3.94 -7.64 -6.03
C ILE A 93 3.09 -6.48 -5.51
N PHE A 94 3.37 -6.00 -4.30
CA PHE A 94 2.70 -4.83 -3.74
C PHE A 94 2.82 -3.61 -4.68
N LEU A 95 4.03 -3.29 -5.14
CA LEU A 95 4.24 -2.18 -6.08
C LEU A 95 3.55 -2.41 -7.43
N ARG A 96 3.49 -3.64 -7.93
CA ARG A 96 2.78 -3.97 -9.18
C ARG A 96 1.26 -3.91 -9.01
N VAL A 97 0.70 -4.21 -7.84
CA VAL A 97 -0.72 -3.99 -7.52
C VAL A 97 -1.06 -2.50 -7.54
N LEU A 98 -0.19 -1.64 -6.99
CA LEU A 98 -0.36 -0.19 -7.09
C LEU A 98 -0.27 0.30 -8.55
N ALA A 99 0.68 -0.22 -9.33
CA ALA A 99 0.80 0.10 -10.74
C ALA A 99 -0.42 -0.35 -11.56
N LEU A 100 -1.00 -1.50 -11.22
CA LEU A 100 -2.24 -2.02 -11.78
C LEU A 100 -3.42 -1.09 -11.47
N GLY A 101 -3.56 -0.67 -10.20
CA GLY A 101 -4.56 0.32 -9.78
C GLY A 101 -4.42 1.63 -10.54
N ARG A 102 -3.19 2.13 -10.74
CA ARG A 102 -2.91 3.31 -11.57
C ARG A 102 -3.36 3.12 -13.03
N LYS A 103 -3.05 1.98 -13.66
CA LYS A 103 -3.47 1.67 -15.05
C LYS A 103 -4.99 1.62 -15.16
N LEU A 104 -5.67 1.03 -14.18
CA LEU A 104 -7.12 0.93 -14.15
C LEU A 104 -7.78 2.30 -13.95
N ALA A 105 -7.26 3.11 -13.03
CA ALA A 105 -7.72 4.48 -12.79
C ALA A 105 -7.54 5.37 -14.02
N LEU A 106 -6.39 5.31 -14.70
CA LEU A 106 -6.16 6.06 -15.94
C LEU A 106 -7.14 5.68 -17.05
N PHE A 107 -7.43 4.38 -17.21
CA PHE A 107 -8.43 3.94 -18.17
C PHE A 107 -9.84 4.42 -17.78
N GLY A 108 -10.18 4.40 -16.49
CA GLY A 108 -11.42 4.98 -15.99
C GLY A 108 -11.53 6.49 -16.28
N VAL A 109 -10.46 7.26 -16.10
CA VAL A 109 -10.42 8.69 -16.45
C VAL A 109 -10.62 8.91 -17.95
N LEU A 110 -10.00 8.08 -18.80
CA LEU A 110 -10.20 8.15 -20.26
C LEU A 110 -11.63 7.84 -20.67
N LEU A 111 -12.25 6.80 -20.09
CA LEU A 111 -13.66 6.48 -20.33
C LEU A 111 -14.58 7.62 -19.85
N SER A 112 -14.34 8.17 -18.66
CA SER A 112 -15.10 9.31 -18.14
C SER A 112 -14.97 10.54 -19.04
N ALA A 113 -13.77 10.84 -19.53
CA ALA A 113 -13.54 11.96 -20.46
C ALA A 113 -14.31 11.78 -21.79
N ALA A 114 -14.49 10.54 -22.26
CA ALA A 114 -15.33 10.25 -23.43
C ALA A 114 -16.83 10.36 -23.14
N LEU A 115 -17.25 10.07 -21.90
CA LEU A 115 -18.65 10.10 -21.46
C LEU A 115 -19.14 11.52 -21.11
N PHE A 116 -18.29 12.40 -20.59
CA PHE A 116 -18.66 13.77 -20.22
C PHE A 116 -19.32 14.59 -21.35
N PRO A 117 -18.79 14.64 -22.59
CA PRO A 117 -19.47 15.37 -23.67
C PRO A 117 -20.81 14.73 -24.05
N LEU A 118 -20.93 13.39 -23.92
CA LEU A 118 -22.16 12.67 -24.20
C LEU A 118 -23.25 13.01 -23.17
N TYR A 119 -22.88 13.13 -21.89
CA TYR A 119 -23.79 13.56 -20.82
C TYR A 119 -24.16 15.04 -20.95
N ALA A 120 -23.20 15.92 -21.20
CA ALA A 120 -23.43 17.37 -21.31
C ALA A 120 -24.35 17.79 -22.47
N THR A 121 -24.47 16.94 -23.49
CA THR A 121 -25.34 17.17 -24.66
C THR A 121 -26.75 16.58 -24.46
N GLY A 122 -26.99 15.84 -23.37
CA GLY A 122 -28.27 15.17 -23.04
C GLY A 122 -29.42 16.14 -22.79
N THR A 123 -30.66 15.68 -23.00
CA THR A 123 -31.84 16.49 -22.71
C THR A 123 -32.21 16.34 -21.24
N ASN A 124 -32.19 17.46 -20.53
CA ASN A 124 -32.52 17.48 -19.11
C ASN A 124 -33.99 17.13 -18.87
N PRO A 125 -34.32 16.38 -17.79
CA PRO A 125 -35.70 16.10 -17.42
C PRO A 125 -36.51 17.38 -17.14
N ASP A 126 -35.86 18.42 -16.61
CA ASP A 126 -36.50 19.73 -16.38
C ASP A 126 -36.69 20.54 -17.67
N GLU A 127 -35.76 20.45 -18.65
CA GLU A 127 -35.94 21.06 -19.97
C GLU A 127 -37.03 20.34 -20.78
N ALA A 128 -37.10 19.01 -20.69
CA ALA A 128 -38.19 18.22 -21.28
C ALA A 128 -39.57 18.57 -20.68
N ALA A 129 -39.59 19.00 -19.41
CA ALA A 129 -40.79 19.48 -18.71
C ALA A 129 -41.04 21.00 -18.84
N GLY A 130 -40.22 21.73 -19.61
CA GLY A 130 -40.37 23.18 -19.82
C GLY A 130 -39.99 24.08 -18.64
N ARG A 131 -39.32 23.55 -17.61
CA ARG A 131 -38.85 24.31 -16.45
C ARG A 131 -37.38 24.70 -16.63
N ARG A 132 -37.08 26.00 -16.69
CA ARG A 132 -35.70 26.50 -16.63
C ARG A 132 -35.22 26.50 -15.18
N LYS A 133 -34.31 25.58 -14.87
CA LYS A 133 -33.51 25.60 -13.64
C LYS A 133 -32.07 25.99 -14.00
N GLU A 134 -31.42 26.81 -13.19
CA GLU A 134 -29.96 26.99 -13.29
C GLU A 134 -29.32 25.67 -12.84
N ILE A 135 -28.78 24.91 -13.80
CA ILE A 135 -28.15 23.61 -13.55
C ILE A 135 -26.68 23.84 -13.25
N ASP A 136 -26.20 23.27 -12.16
CA ASP A 136 -24.79 23.30 -11.81
C ASP A 136 -23.94 22.60 -12.88
N PRO A 137 -22.72 23.10 -13.18
CA PRO A 137 -21.88 22.53 -14.23
C PRO A 137 -21.49 21.06 -13.97
N LEU A 138 -21.48 20.64 -12.70
CA LEU A 138 -21.24 19.26 -12.31
C LEU A 138 -22.44 18.35 -12.60
N GLU A 139 -23.66 18.83 -12.35
CA GLU A 139 -24.90 18.08 -12.61
C GLU A 139 -25.12 17.85 -14.11
N ARG A 140 -24.62 18.78 -14.93
CA ARG A 140 -24.69 18.69 -16.40
C ARG A 140 -23.83 17.58 -16.99
N ILE A 141 -22.71 17.24 -16.36
CA ILE A 141 -21.78 16.21 -16.84
C ILE A 141 -22.04 14.83 -16.22
N THR A 142 -23.04 14.72 -15.35
CA THR A 142 -23.41 13.46 -14.68
C THR A 142 -24.64 12.81 -15.32
N MET A 143 -24.84 11.53 -15.02
CA MET A 143 -25.98 10.74 -15.51
C MET A 143 -27.35 11.34 -15.13
N SER A 144 -27.40 12.20 -14.11
CA SER A 144 -28.60 12.97 -13.70
C SER A 144 -29.14 13.92 -14.77
N ASN A 145 -28.31 14.33 -15.75
CA ASN A 145 -28.73 15.19 -16.85
C ASN A 145 -29.57 14.43 -17.91
N LEU A 146 -29.58 13.09 -17.89
CA LEU A 146 -30.27 12.28 -18.90
C LEU A 146 -31.73 11.99 -18.50
N SER A 147 -32.66 12.17 -19.44
CA SER A 147 -34.06 11.80 -19.25
C SER A 147 -34.31 10.28 -19.38
N ASN A 148 -35.39 9.80 -18.76
CA ASN A 148 -35.77 8.38 -18.80
C ASN A 148 -36.14 7.96 -20.23
N GLY A 149 -35.42 6.96 -20.76
CA GLY A 149 -35.65 6.41 -22.11
C GLY A 149 -34.69 6.90 -23.19
N GLU A 150 -33.71 7.73 -22.85
CA GLU A 150 -32.70 8.15 -23.83
C GLU A 150 -31.75 7.02 -24.23
N PRO A 151 -31.48 6.83 -25.53
CA PRO A 151 -30.56 5.79 -26.02
C PRO A 151 -29.12 6.00 -25.54
N ARG A 152 -28.78 7.22 -25.07
CA ARG A 152 -27.45 7.58 -24.56
C ARG A 152 -27.11 6.89 -23.25
N LEU A 153 -28.10 6.42 -22.50
CA LEU A 153 -27.88 5.58 -21.31
C LEU A 153 -27.17 4.25 -21.67
N TRP A 154 -27.33 3.74 -22.89
CA TRP A 154 -26.61 2.55 -23.32
C TRP A 154 -25.08 2.76 -23.42
N ALA A 155 -24.62 4.00 -23.57
CA ALA A 155 -23.19 4.29 -23.60
C ALA A 155 -22.54 4.07 -22.22
N SER A 156 -23.24 4.33 -21.12
CA SER A 156 -22.72 4.06 -19.78
C SER A 156 -22.63 2.55 -19.52
N VAL A 157 -23.62 1.78 -19.99
CA VAL A 157 -23.60 0.31 -19.98
C VAL A 157 -22.44 -0.22 -20.81
N ALA A 158 -22.23 0.31 -22.02
CA ALA A 158 -21.09 -0.08 -22.86
C ALA A 158 -19.75 0.25 -22.17
N ALA A 159 -19.61 1.44 -21.58
CA ALA A 159 -18.42 1.84 -20.84
C ALA A 159 -18.14 0.92 -19.63
N MET A 160 -19.18 0.49 -18.92
CA MET A 160 -19.06 -0.51 -17.86
C MET A 160 -18.48 -1.83 -18.40
N TYR A 161 -19.02 -2.37 -19.51
CA TYR A 161 -18.48 -3.59 -20.11
C TYR A 161 -17.03 -3.43 -20.58
N PHE A 162 -16.67 -2.29 -21.18
CA PHE A 162 -15.28 -2.00 -21.56
C PHE A 162 -14.35 -1.94 -20.34
N MET A 163 -14.79 -1.28 -19.26
CA MET A 163 -14.05 -1.20 -18.00
C MET A 163 -13.84 -2.59 -17.40
N THR A 164 -14.89 -3.41 -17.32
CA THR A 164 -14.81 -4.77 -16.80
C THR A 164 -13.88 -5.64 -17.65
N PHE A 165 -14.00 -5.59 -18.98
CA PHE A 165 -13.14 -6.36 -19.88
C PHE A 165 -11.67 -5.96 -19.74
N TYR A 166 -11.39 -4.66 -19.70
CA TYR A 166 -10.03 -4.15 -19.51
C TYR A 166 -9.45 -4.53 -18.14
N ALA A 167 -10.25 -4.45 -17.07
CA ALA A 167 -9.85 -4.90 -15.73
C ALA A 167 -9.50 -6.39 -15.73
N MET A 168 -10.35 -7.25 -16.32
CA MET A 168 -10.09 -8.68 -16.45
C MET A 168 -8.83 -8.98 -17.27
N TYR A 169 -8.61 -8.25 -18.37
CA TYR A 169 -7.41 -8.36 -19.18
C TYR A 169 -6.14 -8.05 -18.36
N LEU A 170 -6.15 -6.94 -17.63
CA LEU A 170 -5.02 -6.54 -16.79
C LEU A 170 -4.80 -7.54 -15.64
N PHE A 171 -5.86 -7.97 -14.94
CA PHE A 171 -5.74 -8.98 -13.88
C PHE A 171 -5.14 -10.28 -14.39
N ARG A 172 -5.59 -10.77 -15.55
CA ARG A 172 -5.05 -11.98 -16.16
C ARG A 172 -3.58 -11.82 -16.54
N ALA A 173 -3.19 -10.65 -17.05
CA ALA A 173 -1.78 -10.38 -17.36
C ALA A 173 -0.91 -10.37 -16.10
N GLU A 174 -1.35 -9.69 -15.04
CA GLU A 174 -0.61 -9.62 -13.78
C GLU A 174 -0.57 -10.95 -13.03
N TYR A 175 -1.64 -11.73 -13.07
CA TYR A 175 -1.69 -13.06 -12.47
C TYR A 175 -0.69 -14.02 -13.11
N ARG A 176 -0.61 -14.05 -14.45
CA ARG A 176 0.40 -14.88 -15.15
C ARG A 176 1.83 -14.48 -14.78
N TYR A 177 2.08 -13.18 -14.67
CA TYR A 177 3.39 -12.68 -14.24
C TYR A 177 3.70 -13.11 -12.80
N TYR A 178 2.75 -12.96 -11.88
CA TYR A 178 2.89 -13.38 -10.49
C TYR A 178 3.25 -14.86 -10.38
N VAL A 179 2.50 -15.73 -11.06
CA VAL A 179 2.75 -17.18 -11.04
C VAL A 179 4.17 -17.49 -11.51
N LYS A 180 4.61 -16.89 -12.62
CA LYS A 180 5.99 -17.07 -13.12
C LYS A 180 7.04 -16.65 -12.10
N ARG A 181 6.89 -15.47 -11.48
CA ARG A 181 7.84 -14.96 -10.48
C ARG A 181 7.80 -15.75 -9.17
N ARG A 182 6.63 -16.24 -8.76
CA ARG A 182 6.47 -17.10 -7.59
C ARG A 182 7.21 -18.42 -7.80
N HIS A 183 7.08 -19.04 -8.96
CA HIS A 183 7.85 -20.25 -9.27
C HIS A 183 9.36 -19.98 -9.27
N GLN A 184 9.81 -18.87 -9.86
CA GLN A 184 11.22 -18.47 -9.83
C GLN A 184 11.74 -18.20 -8.40
N PHE A 185 10.89 -17.66 -7.53
CA PHE A 185 11.23 -17.44 -6.12
C PHE A 185 11.30 -18.75 -5.34
N LEU A 186 10.34 -19.64 -5.54
CA LEU A 186 10.29 -20.96 -4.91
C LEU A 186 11.35 -21.93 -5.44
N SER A 187 11.92 -21.69 -6.62
CA SER A 187 13.04 -22.49 -7.12
C SER A 187 14.39 -22.10 -6.53
N ARG A 188 14.45 -21.09 -5.64
CA ARG A 188 15.67 -20.72 -4.92
C ARG A 188 15.85 -21.65 -3.74
N ASP A 189 17.07 -22.13 -3.53
CA ASP A 189 17.44 -22.94 -2.36
C ASP A 189 17.52 -22.09 -1.09
N ASP A 190 16.37 -21.85 -0.46
CA ASP A 190 16.27 -21.20 0.85
C ASP A 190 16.08 -22.28 1.94
N PRO A 191 16.85 -22.26 3.04
CA PRO A 191 16.65 -23.18 4.18
C PRO A 191 15.21 -23.27 4.68
N GLN A 192 14.42 -22.22 4.51
CA GLN A 192 12.99 -22.21 4.86
C GLN A 192 12.16 -23.25 4.10
N GLN A 193 12.57 -23.65 2.89
CA GLN A 193 11.85 -24.64 2.08
C GLN A 193 12.05 -26.08 2.57
N TYR A 194 13.14 -26.32 3.31
CA TYR A 194 13.52 -27.63 3.83
C TYR A 194 13.19 -27.77 5.33
N THR A 195 12.62 -26.74 5.95
CA THR A 195 12.27 -26.73 7.38
C THR A 195 10.78 -26.99 7.56
N ILE A 196 10.43 -28.02 8.33
CA ILE A 196 9.04 -28.38 8.63
C ILE A 196 8.74 -28.05 10.09
N LEU A 197 7.67 -27.31 10.34
CA LEU A 197 7.15 -27.09 11.69
C LEU A 197 6.15 -28.19 12.04
N ILE A 198 6.43 -28.93 13.11
CA ILE A 198 5.55 -29.97 13.64
C ILE A 198 4.94 -29.44 14.94
N ASN A 199 3.61 -29.29 14.95
CA ASN A 199 2.87 -28.88 16.13
C ASN A 199 2.29 -30.11 16.86
N ASP A 200 1.91 -29.93 18.13
CA ASP A 200 1.21 -30.94 18.94
C ASP A 200 1.94 -32.27 19.15
N LEU A 201 3.23 -32.20 19.50
CA LEU A 201 4.01 -33.38 19.85
C LEU A 201 3.57 -34.01 21.20
N PRO A 202 3.42 -35.34 21.28
CA PRO A 202 3.14 -36.03 22.53
C PRO A 202 4.30 -35.88 23.50
N MET A 203 4.01 -35.88 24.82
CA MET A 203 5.01 -35.63 25.87
C MET A 203 6.26 -36.51 25.78
N SER A 204 6.10 -37.76 25.30
CA SER A 204 7.19 -38.72 25.11
C SER A 204 8.20 -38.32 24.01
N LEU A 205 7.80 -37.47 23.05
CA LEU A 205 8.62 -37.08 21.90
C LEU A 205 9.13 -35.63 21.98
N ARG A 206 8.96 -34.93 23.11
CA ARG A 206 9.37 -33.52 23.26
C ARG A 206 10.87 -33.33 23.57
N THR A 207 11.66 -34.39 23.54
CA THR A 207 13.12 -34.32 23.74
C THR A 207 13.83 -34.36 22.40
N PRO A 208 14.85 -33.51 22.14
CA PRO A 208 15.56 -33.46 20.87
C PRO A 208 16.09 -34.82 20.40
N HIS A 209 16.67 -35.61 21.31
CA HIS A 209 17.19 -36.96 21.00
C HIS A 209 16.10 -37.95 20.60
N THR A 210 15.00 -38.02 21.36
CA THR A 210 13.88 -38.94 21.08
C THR A 210 13.18 -38.56 19.78
N LEU A 211 12.98 -37.27 19.55
CA LEU A 211 12.38 -36.76 18.32
C LEU A 211 13.26 -37.08 17.12
N LYS A 212 14.57 -36.87 17.23
CA LYS A 212 15.52 -37.21 16.17
C LYS A 212 15.49 -38.71 15.85
N TYR A 213 15.55 -39.58 16.87
CA TYR A 213 15.48 -41.04 16.66
C TYR A 213 14.18 -41.46 15.97
N TYR A 214 13.05 -40.87 16.37
CA TYR A 214 11.75 -41.14 15.75
C TYR A 214 11.68 -40.66 14.28
N MET A 215 12.22 -39.47 13.99
CA MET A 215 12.26 -38.94 12.62
C MET A 215 13.23 -39.72 11.73
N ASP A 216 14.40 -40.11 12.24
CA ASP A 216 15.37 -40.95 11.53
C ASP A 216 14.81 -42.36 11.25
N TYR A 217 13.95 -42.87 12.13
CA TYR A 217 13.24 -44.15 11.91
C TYR A 217 12.17 -44.05 10.81
N LEU A 218 11.43 -42.94 10.74
CA LEU A 218 10.39 -42.73 9.73
C LEU A 218 10.95 -42.34 8.36
N PHE A 219 11.99 -41.50 8.33
CA PHE A 219 12.61 -40.93 7.13
C PHE A 219 14.12 -41.14 7.16
N PRO A 220 14.61 -42.35 6.79
CA PRO A 220 16.02 -42.66 6.83
C PRO A 220 16.83 -41.73 5.91
N GLN A 221 17.91 -41.13 6.42
CA GLN A 221 18.87 -40.27 5.69
C GLN A 221 18.34 -38.90 5.19
N ASP A 222 17.06 -38.58 5.35
CA ASP A 222 16.49 -37.31 4.88
C ASP A 222 16.50 -36.20 5.95
N VAL A 223 16.75 -36.55 7.21
CA VAL A 223 16.69 -35.61 8.35
C VAL A 223 18.06 -34.99 8.62
N GLN A 224 18.22 -33.70 8.32
CA GLN A 224 19.46 -32.98 8.64
C GLN A 224 19.57 -32.59 10.11
N GLY A 225 18.50 -32.09 10.70
CA GLY A 225 18.52 -31.54 12.06
C GLY A 225 17.13 -31.43 12.66
N VAL A 226 17.07 -31.57 13.98
CA VAL A 226 15.82 -31.48 14.75
C VAL A 226 16.07 -30.56 15.93
N THR A 227 15.24 -29.52 16.02
CA THR A 227 15.26 -28.56 17.13
C THR A 227 13.88 -28.52 17.76
N VAL A 228 13.82 -28.71 19.07
CA VAL A 228 12.57 -28.57 19.83
C VAL A 228 12.43 -27.09 20.22
N ALA A 229 11.31 -26.48 19.84
CA ALA A 229 10.96 -25.15 20.30
C ALA A 229 10.64 -25.19 21.80
N VAL A 230 11.34 -24.37 22.58
CA VAL A 230 11.13 -24.24 24.03
C VAL A 230 10.39 -22.94 24.29
N GLU A 231 9.45 -22.95 25.23
CA GLU A 231 8.81 -21.73 25.70
C GLU A 231 9.85 -20.88 26.46
N CYS A 232 10.24 -19.75 25.86
CA CYS A 232 11.29 -18.88 26.37
C CYS A 232 10.75 -17.54 26.90
N ALA A 233 9.47 -17.45 27.29
CA ALA A 233 8.82 -16.18 27.64
C ALA A 233 9.53 -15.40 28.77
N ASP A 234 9.96 -16.09 29.83
CA ASP A 234 10.69 -15.46 30.94
C ASP A 234 12.11 -15.01 30.53
N LEU A 235 12.74 -15.76 29.62
CA LEU A 235 14.04 -15.42 29.06
C LEU A 235 13.93 -14.20 28.16
N GLU A 236 12.93 -14.17 27.26
CA GLU A 236 12.63 -13.02 26.40
C GLU A 236 12.35 -11.76 27.23
N LYS A 237 11.58 -11.88 28.31
CA LYS A 237 11.32 -10.78 29.24
C LYS A 237 12.61 -10.28 29.90
N SER A 238 13.51 -11.18 30.28
CA SER A 238 14.81 -10.85 30.88
C SER A 238 15.74 -10.20 29.86
N VAL A 239 15.77 -10.67 28.62
CA VAL A 239 16.53 -10.09 27.50
C VAL A 239 16.01 -8.70 27.16
N ALA A 240 14.68 -8.53 27.05
CA ALA A 240 14.07 -7.22 26.81
C ALA A 240 14.36 -6.23 27.93
N LYS A 241 14.38 -6.68 29.19
CA LYS A 241 14.79 -5.84 30.33
C LYS A 241 16.25 -5.42 30.19
N ARG A 242 17.15 -6.36 29.85
CA ARG A 242 18.57 -6.08 29.59
C ARG A 242 18.75 -5.06 28.47
N GLU A 243 18.05 -5.20 27.35
CA GLU A 243 18.13 -4.26 26.23
C GLU A 243 17.66 -2.85 26.62
N ARG A 244 16.57 -2.74 27.38
CA ARG A 244 16.11 -1.44 27.90
C ARG A 244 17.16 -0.79 28.80
N THR A 245 17.73 -1.54 29.73
CA THR A 245 18.79 -1.04 30.62
C THR A 245 20.05 -0.67 29.83
N ARG A 246 20.44 -1.46 28.83
CA ARG A 246 21.57 -1.14 27.95
C ARG A 246 21.34 0.15 27.18
N ASN A 247 20.19 0.30 26.52
CA ASN A 247 19.88 1.50 25.75
C ASN A 247 19.80 2.75 26.65
N SER A 248 19.28 2.60 27.88
CA SER A 248 19.30 3.69 28.88
C SER A 248 20.72 4.04 29.31
N LEU A 249 21.59 3.05 29.51
CA LEU A 249 23.01 3.27 29.83
C LEU A 249 23.75 3.96 28.67
N GLU A 250 23.55 3.51 27.43
CA GLU A 250 24.11 4.11 26.23
C GLU A 250 23.66 5.57 26.08
N HIS A 251 22.38 5.84 26.32
CA HIS A 251 21.85 7.20 26.32
C HIS A 251 22.50 8.07 27.39
N ALA A 252 22.57 7.58 28.63
CA ALA A 252 23.21 8.30 29.73
C ALA A 252 24.70 8.56 29.45
N MET A 253 25.42 7.59 28.90
CA MET A 253 26.82 7.75 28.48
C MET A 253 26.96 8.82 27.38
N ALA A 254 26.08 8.83 26.38
CA ALA A 254 26.07 9.83 25.32
C ALA A 254 25.82 11.26 25.86
N VAL A 255 24.91 11.40 26.83
CA VAL A 255 24.65 12.68 27.52
C VAL A 255 25.87 13.11 28.35
N SER A 256 26.46 12.19 29.11
CA SER A 256 27.65 12.47 29.92
C SER A 256 28.83 12.94 29.08
N ALA A 257 29.04 12.31 27.92
CA ALA A 257 30.09 12.69 26.98
C ALA A 257 29.89 14.11 26.41
N GLN A 258 28.65 14.59 26.28
CA GLN A 258 28.35 15.94 25.79
C GLN A 258 28.42 17.00 26.88
N THR A 259 27.95 16.70 28.10
CA THR A 259 27.83 17.68 29.19
C THR A 259 29.06 17.70 30.12
N GLY A 260 29.90 16.66 30.09
CA GLY A 260 31.07 16.52 30.98
C GLY A 260 30.70 16.26 32.45
N THR A 261 29.42 16.19 32.77
CA THR A 261 28.89 15.90 34.10
C THR A 261 28.33 14.48 34.14
N ARG A 262 28.33 13.87 35.33
CA ARG A 262 27.74 12.54 35.52
C ARG A 262 26.22 12.67 35.46
N PRO A 263 25.53 11.90 34.59
CA PRO A 263 24.08 11.91 34.51
C PRO A 263 23.50 11.35 35.81
N THR A 264 22.65 12.14 36.45
CA THR A 264 21.92 11.76 37.65
C THR A 264 20.46 11.52 37.27
N TYR A 265 20.08 10.24 37.32
CA TYR A 265 18.76 9.65 37.04
C TYR A 265 18.30 9.65 35.59
#